data_AF-A0A453D135-F1
#
_entry.id   AF-A0A453D135-F1
#
_cell.length_a   1.000
_cell.length_b   1.000
_cell.length_c   1.000
_cell.angle_alpha   90.00
_cell.angle_beta   90.00
_cell.angle_gamma   90.00
#
_symmetry.space_group_name_H-M   'P 1'
#
loop_
_entity.id
_entity.type
_entity.pdbx_description
1 polymer ?
#
loop_
_entity_poly.entity_id
_entity_poly.type
_entity_poly.pdbx_seq_one_letter_code
_entity_poly.pdbx_strand_id
1 'polypeptide(L)'
;MTTFLLFLILALAAGSSNHGGAAAAAAGDRPDLIVLHIHGSSPPNASVAFQTHDVSFAGFANGGGHWQAFPGLGHLFPTSTPLPFGSSYDDLIGGLANLPGVPLGRQAMIEAARVLSAYDPSAAAVADVEPVKRALATLKVMLSETQRLQPIHETVRGGWESESRVAPEHLPYIDHWDTMSYEIIRANRTGKWNGPFAKMLETQANIRSQEEALAVVRVLLRADFEQVLEAHGTKINFQ
;
A
#
# COMPACT_ATOMS: atom_id res chain seq x y z
N MET A 1 0.22 -28.69 -18.36
CA MET A 1 0.70 -27.84 -19.46
C MET A 1 0.60 -26.39 -19.00
N THR A 2 1.73 -25.69 -19.01
CA THR A 2 1.93 -24.23 -18.85
C THR A 2 1.40 -23.56 -17.58
N THR A 3 2.21 -23.62 -16.52
CA THR A 3 2.32 -22.63 -15.44
C THR A 3 2.67 -21.26 -16.04
N PHE A 4 1.70 -20.33 -16.09
CA PHE A 4 1.98 -18.91 -16.35
C PHE A 4 2.29 -18.24 -15.01
N LEU A 5 3.56 -18.23 -14.66
CA LEU A 5 4.10 -17.58 -13.48
C LEU A 5 4.23 -16.08 -13.80
N LEU A 6 3.22 -15.28 -13.44
CA LEU A 6 3.32 -13.82 -13.47
C LEU A 6 4.21 -13.37 -12.31
N PHE A 7 5.52 -13.27 -12.56
CA PHE A 7 6.39 -12.47 -11.72
C PHE A 7 6.06 -11.00 -11.97
N LEU A 8 5.42 -10.33 -11.01
CA LEU A 8 5.40 -8.88 -10.96
C LEU A 8 6.81 -8.40 -10.56
N ILE A 9 7.73 -8.35 -11.52
CA ILE A 9 9.05 -7.73 -11.32
C ILE A 9 8.88 -6.24 -11.51
N LEU A 10 9.06 -5.50 -10.43
CA LEU A 10 9.15 -4.04 -10.44
C LEU A 10 10.46 -3.66 -11.17
N ALA A 11 10.39 -3.30 -12.44
CA ALA A 11 11.53 -2.74 -13.14
C ALA A 11 11.71 -1.28 -12.70
N LEU A 12 12.69 -1.02 -11.83
CA LEU A 12 13.18 0.34 -11.60
C LEU A 12 13.78 0.86 -12.91
N ALA A 13 13.04 1.68 -13.65
CA ALA A 13 13.59 2.45 -14.75
C ALA A 13 14.44 3.60 -14.18
N ALA A 14 15.69 3.32 -13.84
CA ALA A 14 16.71 4.35 -13.72
C ALA A 14 16.99 4.87 -15.14
N GLY A 15 16.29 5.94 -15.54
CA GLY A 15 16.50 6.57 -16.83
C GLY A 15 17.87 7.22 -16.91
N SER A 16 18.83 6.56 -17.57
CA SER A 16 20.03 7.22 -18.07
C SER A 16 19.74 7.80 -19.45
N SER A 17 19.67 9.13 -19.56
CA SER A 17 19.75 9.82 -20.85
C SER A 17 20.95 10.76 -20.84
N ASN A 18 22.03 10.32 -21.50
CA ASN A 18 23.06 11.23 -21.96
C ASN A 18 22.56 11.86 -23.27
N HIS A 19 22.43 13.19 -23.33
CA HIS A 19 23.00 14.11 -24.35
C HIS A 19 22.34 15.50 -24.31
N GLY A 20 23.19 16.54 -24.27
CA GLY A 20 22.90 17.86 -24.86
C GLY A 20 22.35 18.92 -23.91
N GLY A 21 23.22 19.81 -23.45
CA GLY A 21 22.93 20.83 -22.44
C GLY A 21 22.02 21.99 -22.89
N ALA A 22 21.21 22.47 -21.95
CA ALA A 22 21.09 23.88 -21.56
C ALA A 22 20.04 24.00 -20.44
N ALA A 23 20.31 24.88 -19.47
CA ALA A 23 19.48 25.24 -18.31
C ALA A 23 19.43 24.22 -17.16
N ALA A 24 20.51 24.19 -16.37
CA ALA A 24 20.47 23.70 -15.00
C ALA A 24 19.68 24.70 -14.14
N ALA A 25 18.40 24.41 -13.93
CA ALA A 25 17.58 25.04 -12.90
C ALA A 25 16.83 23.95 -12.13
N ALA A 26 17.26 23.72 -10.89
CA ALA A 26 16.60 22.96 -9.83
C ALA A 26 16.10 21.54 -10.21
N ALA A 27 17.02 20.58 -10.29
CA ALA A 27 16.68 19.18 -9.98
C ALA A 27 16.53 19.05 -8.45
N GLY A 28 15.49 19.68 -7.90
CA GLY A 28 15.06 19.46 -6.53
C GLY A 28 14.25 18.16 -6.48
N ASP A 29 14.79 17.17 -5.77
CA ASP A 29 14.09 16.13 -5.01
C ASP A 29 12.65 15.87 -5.48
N ARG A 30 12.49 15.31 -6.69
CA ARG A 30 11.16 14.93 -7.17
C ARG A 30 10.73 13.73 -6.32
N PRO A 31 9.57 13.75 -5.67
CA PRO A 31 9.14 12.64 -4.85
C PRO A 31 9.10 11.35 -5.67
N ASP A 32 9.82 10.35 -5.17
CA ASP A 32 9.95 9.06 -5.84
C ASP A 32 8.63 8.30 -5.70
N LEU A 33 7.76 8.46 -6.70
CA LEU A 33 6.59 7.62 -6.87
C LEU A 33 6.92 6.42 -7.76
N ILE A 34 6.47 5.24 -7.36
CA ILE A 34 6.35 4.09 -8.25
C ILE A 34 4.95 4.14 -8.87
N VAL A 35 4.88 4.17 -10.20
CA VAL A 35 3.61 4.11 -10.93
C VAL A 35 3.41 2.72 -11.51
N LEU A 36 2.28 2.09 -11.17
CA LEU A 36 1.85 0.83 -11.77
C LEU A 36 0.67 1.09 -12.72
N HIS A 37 0.80 0.62 -13.96
CA HIS A 37 -0.29 0.63 -14.93
C HIS A 37 -1.05 -0.70 -14.84
N ILE A 38 -2.36 -0.61 -14.59
CA ILE A 38 -3.22 -1.78 -14.47
C ILE A 38 -4.00 -1.93 -15.77
N HIS A 39 -3.63 -2.95 -16.55
CA HIS A 39 -4.24 -3.23 -17.84
C HIS A 39 -5.35 -4.27 -17.72
N GLY A 40 -6.56 -3.91 -18.14
CA GLY A 40 -7.66 -4.85 -18.34
C GLY A 40 -7.62 -5.49 -19.74
N SER A 41 -8.45 -6.51 -19.97
CA SER A 41 -8.59 -7.13 -21.31
C SER A 41 -9.16 -6.18 -22.37
N SER A 42 -9.70 -5.04 -21.96
CA SER A 42 -10.15 -3.94 -22.82
C SER A 42 -9.91 -2.62 -22.08
N PRO A 43 -9.50 -1.54 -22.76
CA PRO A 43 -9.53 -0.19 -22.19
C PRO A 43 -10.90 0.14 -21.57
N PRO A 44 -10.94 1.06 -20.59
CA PRO A 44 -9.83 1.92 -20.17
C PRO A 44 -9.01 1.34 -19.00
N ASN A 45 -7.72 1.72 -18.96
CA ASN A 45 -6.75 1.26 -17.97
C ASN A 45 -6.63 2.31 -16.86
N ALA A 46 -6.49 1.86 -15.61
CA ALA A 46 -6.17 2.75 -14.49
C ALA A 46 -4.67 2.68 -14.18
N SER A 47 -4.13 3.74 -13.58
CA SER A 47 -2.79 3.71 -12.99
C SER A 47 -2.86 4.01 -11.51
N VAL A 48 -2.00 3.41 -10.71
CA VAL A 48 -1.89 3.69 -9.27
C VAL A 48 -0.47 4.12 -8.95
N ALA A 49 -0.32 5.04 -7.99
CA ALA A 49 0.96 5.56 -7.56
C ALA A 49 1.22 5.23 -6.10
N PHE A 50 2.47 4.84 -5.81
CA PHE A 50 2.94 4.48 -4.48
C PHE A 50 4.13 5.32 -4.09
N GLN A 51 4.25 5.65 -2.82
CA GLN A 51 5.46 6.25 -2.27
C GLN A 51 6.56 5.17 -2.15
N THR A 52 7.79 5.47 -2.59
CA THR A 52 8.89 4.49 -2.56
C THR A 52 9.37 4.10 -1.17
N HIS A 53 9.22 4.98 -0.18
CA HIS A 53 9.82 4.77 1.14
C HIS A 53 9.06 3.76 2.01
N ASP A 54 7.75 3.60 1.79
CA ASP A 54 6.89 2.73 2.59
C ASP A 54 5.84 1.94 1.77
N VAL A 55 5.85 2.09 0.44
CA VAL A 55 4.91 1.45 -0.48
C VAL A 55 3.44 1.84 -0.20
N SER A 56 3.21 3.01 0.43
CA SER A 56 1.86 3.51 0.65
C SER A 56 1.27 4.09 -0.62
N PHE A 57 -0.05 3.96 -0.78
CA PHE A 57 -0.78 4.54 -1.90
C PHE A 57 -0.81 6.08 -1.82
N ALA A 58 -0.34 6.73 -2.88
CA ALA A 58 -0.38 8.19 -3.01
C ALA A 58 -1.62 8.69 -3.78
N GLY A 59 -2.11 7.88 -4.71
CA GLY A 59 -3.21 8.26 -5.60
C GLY A 59 -3.37 7.33 -6.79
N PHE A 60 -4.24 7.71 -7.72
CA PHE A 60 -4.47 6.97 -8.97
C PHE A 60 -4.73 7.92 -10.14
N ALA A 61 -4.56 7.43 -11.36
CA ALA A 61 -5.02 8.11 -12.57
C ALA A 61 -6.17 7.33 -13.20
N ASN A 62 -7.23 8.05 -13.55
CA ASN A 62 -8.37 7.50 -14.28
C ASN A 62 -8.00 7.18 -15.75
N GLY A 63 -8.97 6.69 -16.52
CA GLY A 63 -8.75 6.28 -17.91
C GLY A 63 -8.33 7.41 -18.86
N GLY A 64 -8.60 8.67 -18.48
CA GLY A 64 -8.14 9.86 -19.20
C GLY A 64 -6.73 10.32 -18.80
N GLY A 65 -6.09 9.66 -17.83
CA GLY A 65 -4.78 10.05 -17.31
C GLY A 65 -4.82 11.21 -16.32
N HIS A 66 -5.99 11.61 -15.84
CA HIS A 66 -6.11 12.64 -14.81
C HIS A 66 -5.78 12.03 -13.45
N TRP A 67 -4.84 12.63 -12.72
CA TRP A 67 -4.44 12.14 -11.40
C TRP A 67 -5.39 12.61 -10.29
N GLN A 68 -5.69 11.69 -9.38
CA GLN A 68 -6.38 11.87 -8.12
C GLN A 68 -5.40 11.56 -6.99
N ALA A 69 -5.13 12.53 -6.12
CA ALA A 69 -4.23 12.35 -4.99
C ALA A 69 -5.01 12.25 -3.69
N PHE A 70 -4.55 11.45 -2.74
CA PHE A 70 -5.09 11.53 -1.38
C PHE A 70 -4.79 12.90 -0.74
N PRO A 71 -5.63 13.35 0.22
CA PRO A 71 -5.40 14.60 0.95
C PRO A 71 -3.97 14.70 1.49
N GLY A 72 -3.34 15.86 1.29
CA GLY A 72 -1.95 16.12 1.69
C GLY A 72 -0.88 15.63 0.70
N LEU A 73 -1.21 14.71 -0.22
CA LEU A 73 -0.25 14.10 -1.14
C LEU A 73 -0.25 14.70 -2.55
N GLY A 74 -1.03 15.76 -2.79
CA GLY A 74 -1.09 16.42 -4.11
C GLY A 74 0.25 16.99 -4.59
N HIS A 75 1.14 17.36 -3.65
CA HIS A 75 2.48 17.83 -3.95
C HIS A 75 3.38 16.77 -4.60
N LEU A 76 3.00 15.48 -4.53
CA LEU A 76 3.71 14.38 -5.16
C LEU A 76 3.45 14.27 -6.68
N PHE A 77 2.44 14.99 -7.19
CA PHE A 77 2.02 14.93 -8.59
C PHE A 77 2.22 16.30 -9.26
N PRO A 78 2.63 16.36 -10.55
CA PRO A 78 2.70 17.63 -11.27
C PRO A 78 1.35 18.37 -11.35
N THR A 79 0.26 17.61 -11.46
CA THR A 79 -1.11 18.12 -11.43
C THR A 79 -2.01 16.99 -10.96
N SER A 80 -2.85 17.25 -9.95
CA SER A 80 -3.80 16.28 -9.41
C SER A 80 -5.02 16.97 -8.80
N THR A 81 -6.15 16.27 -8.78
CA THR A 81 -7.33 16.65 -8.00
C THR A 81 -7.32 15.91 -6.66
N PRO A 82 -7.49 16.58 -5.51
CA PRO A 82 -7.55 15.90 -4.23
C PRO A 82 -8.82 15.04 -4.11
N LEU A 83 -8.68 13.83 -3.60
CA LEU A 83 -9.81 12.98 -3.21
C LEU A 83 -10.51 13.55 -1.97
N PRO A 84 -11.84 13.40 -1.85
CA PRO A 84 -12.60 13.92 -0.71
C PRO A 84 -12.55 13.01 0.53
N PHE A 85 -11.65 12.02 0.56
CA PHE A 85 -11.48 11.04 1.63
C PHE A 85 -10.00 10.63 1.77
N GLY A 86 -9.62 10.15 2.96
CA GLY A 86 -8.25 9.71 3.25
C GLY A 86 -7.92 8.30 2.73
N SER A 87 -6.67 7.89 2.90
CA SER A 87 -6.11 6.61 2.42
C SER A 87 -6.13 5.49 3.47
N SER A 88 -6.60 5.77 4.68
CA SER A 88 -6.70 4.80 5.76
C SER A 88 -7.79 3.76 5.48
N TYR A 89 -7.72 2.58 6.10
CA TYR A 89 -8.82 1.62 5.98
C TYR A 89 -10.10 2.15 6.66
N ASP A 90 -9.99 3.04 7.64
CA ASP A 90 -11.13 3.74 8.25
C ASP A 90 -11.87 4.60 7.21
N ASP A 91 -11.13 5.39 6.42
CA ASP A 91 -11.70 6.25 5.38
C ASP A 91 -12.25 5.46 4.19
N LEU A 92 -11.60 4.35 3.83
CA LEU A 92 -11.89 3.58 2.62
C LEU A 92 -13.02 2.55 2.83
N ILE A 93 -13.04 1.87 3.96
CA ILE A 93 -13.97 0.75 4.21
C ILE A 93 -14.56 0.77 5.62
N GLY A 94 -14.45 1.87 6.36
CA GLY A 94 -14.96 1.97 7.73
C GLY A 94 -14.14 1.18 8.75
N GLY A 95 -12.92 0.77 8.38
CA GLY A 95 -11.90 0.27 9.30
C GLY A 95 -11.27 -1.05 8.91
N LEU A 96 -10.11 -1.33 9.51
CA LEU A 96 -9.32 -2.53 9.23
C LEU A 96 -10.12 -3.83 9.51
N ALA A 97 -11.03 -3.81 10.47
CA ALA A 97 -11.92 -4.94 10.78
C ALA A 97 -12.84 -5.37 9.62
N ASN A 98 -13.09 -4.48 8.65
CA ASN A 98 -13.93 -4.78 7.48
C ASN A 98 -13.13 -5.40 6.31
N LEU A 99 -11.81 -5.49 6.42
CA LEU A 99 -10.93 -5.99 5.37
C LEU A 99 -11.17 -7.48 5.00
N PRO A 100 -11.57 -8.39 5.91
CA PRO A 100 -12.02 -9.74 5.52
C PRO A 100 -13.24 -9.74 4.57
N GLY A 101 -14.01 -8.65 4.53
CA GLY A 101 -15.12 -8.45 3.60
C GLY A 101 -14.70 -8.03 2.17
N VAL A 102 -13.42 -7.69 1.96
CA VAL A 102 -12.90 -7.25 0.66
C VAL A 102 -12.51 -8.45 -0.21
N PRO A 103 -13.11 -8.63 -1.41
CA PRO A 103 -12.72 -9.69 -2.32
C PRO A 103 -11.36 -9.41 -2.94
N LEU A 104 -10.50 -10.44 -3.02
CA LEU A 104 -9.16 -10.35 -3.61
C LEU A 104 -9.02 -11.40 -4.72
N GLY A 105 -8.22 -11.09 -5.74
CA GLY A 105 -7.95 -11.99 -6.86
C GLY A 105 -8.07 -11.27 -8.20
N ARG A 106 -7.85 -12.01 -9.28
CA ARG A 106 -7.77 -11.47 -10.64
C ARG A 106 -9.02 -10.66 -11.03
N GLN A 107 -10.22 -11.19 -10.74
CA GLN A 107 -11.47 -10.50 -11.08
C GLN A 107 -11.67 -9.23 -10.24
N ALA A 108 -11.36 -9.28 -8.94
CA ALA A 108 -11.45 -8.11 -8.06
C ALA A 108 -10.49 -6.99 -8.51
N MET A 109 -9.26 -7.34 -8.93
CA MET A 109 -8.32 -6.36 -9.49
C MET A 109 -8.81 -5.73 -10.79
N ILE A 110 -9.38 -6.53 -11.70
CA ILE A 110 -9.95 -6.04 -12.97
C ILE A 110 -11.11 -5.08 -12.69
N GLU A 111 -12.02 -5.45 -11.78
CA GLU A 111 -13.16 -4.61 -11.43
C GLU A 111 -12.72 -3.32 -10.74
N ALA A 112 -11.76 -3.39 -9.81
CA ALA A 112 -11.19 -2.22 -9.18
C ALA A 112 -10.55 -1.27 -10.21
N ALA A 113 -9.79 -1.80 -11.16
CA ALA A 113 -9.20 -1.01 -12.24
C ALA A 113 -10.27 -0.34 -13.11
N ARG A 114 -11.36 -1.05 -13.41
CA ARG A 114 -12.50 -0.51 -14.17
C ARG A 114 -13.15 0.65 -13.44
N VAL A 115 -13.40 0.51 -12.13
CA VAL A 115 -13.98 1.56 -11.28
C VAL A 115 -13.08 2.80 -11.27
N LEU A 116 -11.78 2.63 -11.00
CA LEU A 116 -10.84 3.76 -11.01
C LEU A 116 -10.75 4.41 -12.39
N SER A 117 -10.76 3.60 -13.44
CA SER A 117 -10.64 4.12 -14.80
C SER A 117 -11.87 4.94 -15.23
N ALA A 118 -13.06 4.64 -14.70
CA ALA A 118 -14.29 5.36 -14.96
C ALA A 118 -14.52 6.58 -14.05
N TYR A 119 -13.62 6.82 -13.09
CA TYR A 119 -13.77 7.91 -12.14
C TYR A 119 -13.75 9.27 -12.83
N ASP A 120 -14.81 10.06 -12.62
CA ASP A 120 -14.92 11.44 -13.06
C ASP A 120 -14.95 12.37 -11.84
N PRO A 121 -13.89 13.17 -11.59
CA PRO A 121 -13.82 14.07 -10.44
C PRO A 121 -14.88 15.18 -10.49
N SER A 122 -15.36 15.57 -11.68
CA SER A 122 -16.37 16.62 -11.83
C SER A 122 -17.76 16.15 -11.40
N ALA A 123 -18.06 14.87 -11.61
CA ALA A 123 -19.27 14.21 -11.14
C ALA A 123 -19.16 13.74 -9.68
N ALA A 124 -17.95 13.48 -9.17
CA ALA A 124 -17.71 12.95 -7.83
C ALA A 124 -18.13 13.89 -6.68
N ALA A 125 -18.31 15.20 -6.94
CA ALA A 125 -18.85 16.13 -5.95
C ALA A 125 -20.32 15.87 -5.59
N VAL A 126 -21.05 15.12 -6.41
CA VAL A 126 -22.47 14.80 -6.26
C VAL A 126 -22.77 13.30 -6.33
N ALA A 127 -21.77 12.45 -6.59
CA ALA A 127 -21.92 11.02 -6.79
C ALA A 127 -21.39 10.21 -5.59
N ASP A 128 -21.87 8.96 -5.49
CA ASP A 128 -21.39 8.00 -4.50
C ASP A 128 -19.95 7.56 -4.80
N VAL A 129 -19.03 7.86 -3.88
CA VAL A 129 -17.60 7.51 -3.98
C VAL A 129 -17.27 6.16 -3.34
N GLU A 130 -18.23 5.48 -2.71
CA GLU A 130 -18.01 4.19 -2.04
C GLU A 130 -17.44 3.09 -2.97
N PRO A 131 -17.87 2.95 -4.24
CA PRO A 131 -17.23 1.99 -5.16
C PRO A 131 -15.73 2.27 -5.35
N VAL A 132 -15.35 3.55 -5.45
CA VAL A 132 -13.95 3.98 -5.62
C VAL A 132 -13.14 3.64 -4.38
N LYS A 133 -13.68 3.91 -3.19
CA LYS A 133 -13.02 3.58 -1.93
C LYS A 133 -12.79 2.07 -1.77
N ARG A 134 -13.78 1.24 -2.08
CA ARG A 134 -13.64 -0.24 -2.07
C ARG A 134 -12.63 -0.73 -3.11
N ALA A 135 -12.62 -0.14 -4.30
CA ALA A 135 -11.62 -0.44 -5.32
C ALA A 135 -10.19 -0.10 -4.84
N LEU A 136 -10.01 1.06 -4.21
CA LEU A 136 -8.73 1.47 -3.62
C LEU A 136 -8.30 0.54 -2.47
N ALA A 137 -9.22 0.14 -1.59
CA ALA A 137 -8.90 -0.82 -0.53
C ALA A 137 -8.47 -2.18 -1.09
N THR A 138 -9.16 -2.66 -2.14
CA THR A 138 -8.80 -3.90 -2.85
C THR A 138 -7.38 -3.82 -3.41
N LEU A 139 -7.06 -2.74 -4.15
CA LEU A 139 -5.75 -2.56 -4.75
C LEU A 139 -4.65 -2.34 -3.71
N LYS A 140 -4.95 -1.64 -2.61
CA LYS A 140 -4.02 -1.47 -1.48
C LYS A 140 -3.60 -2.80 -0.89
N VAL A 141 -4.56 -3.71 -0.63
CA VAL A 141 -4.25 -5.06 -0.16
C VAL A 141 -3.43 -5.83 -1.18
N MET A 142 -3.88 -5.87 -2.44
CA MET A 142 -3.27 -6.69 -3.48
C MET A 142 -1.88 -6.22 -3.91
N LEU A 143 -1.57 -4.94 -3.76
CA LEU A 143 -0.32 -4.35 -4.23
C LEU A 143 0.61 -3.95 -3.08
N SER A 144 0.16 -3.13 -2.12
CA SER A 144 1.00 -2.70 -0.99
C SER A 144 1.16 -3.79 0.05
N GLU A 145 0.05 -4.35 0.56
CA GLU A 145 0.14 -5.28 1.69
C GLU A 145 0.75 -6.62 1.30
N THR A 146 0.57 -7.07 0.04
CA THR A 146 1.31 -8.24 -0.47
C THR A 146 2.81 -8.02 -0.54
N GLN A 147 3.28 -6.79 -0.79
CA GLN A 147 4.71 -6.48 -0.79
C GLN A 147 5.27 -6.41 0.62
N ARG A 148 4.47 -5.97 1.59
CA ARG A 148 4.86 -5.82 3.01
C ARG A 148 4.85 -7.12 3.78
N LEU A 149 3.85 -7.98 3.55
CA LEU A 149 3.50 -9.09 4.44
C LEU A 149 3.39 -10.42 3.70
N GLN A 150 4.08 -11.43 4.21
CA GLN A 150 4.12 -12.78 3.66
C GLN A 150 2.75 -13.48 3.74
N PRO A 151 1.99 -13.42 4.86
CA PRO A 151 0.68 -14.06 4.90
C PRO A 151 -0.31 -13.48 3.89
N ILE A 152 -0.27 -12.16 3.67
CA ILE A 152 -1.14 -11.49 2.69
C ILE A 152 -0.73 -11.84 1.26
N HIS A 153 0.58 -11.90 0.98
CA HIS A 153 1.10 -12.39 -0.29
C HIS A 153 0.59 -13.80 -0.61
N GLU A 154 0.64 -14.71 0.37
CA GLU A 154 0.18 -16.09 0.19
C GLU A 154 -1.32 -16.19 -0.02
N THR A 155 -2.12 -15.42 0.71
CA THR A 155 -3.58 -15.31 0.50
C THR A 155 -3.89 -14.92 -0.94
N VAL A 156 -3.31 -13.80 -1.43
CA VAL A 156 -3.59 -13.30 -2.79
C VAL A 156 -3.06 -14.25 -3.86
N ARG A 157 -1.87 -14.83 -3.66
CA ARG A 157 -1.29 -15.80 -4.60
C ARG A 157 -2.14 -17.06 -4.69
N GLY A 158 -2.61 -17.59 -3.56
CA GLY A 158 -3.41 -18.81 -3.50
C GLY A 158 -4.80 -18.65 -4.11
N GLY A 159 -5.45 -17.51 -3.90
CA GLY A 159 -6.78 -17.22 -4.46
C GLY A 159 -6.79 -16.36 -5.71
N TRP A 160 -5.67 -16.29 -6.45
CA TRP A 160 -5.56 -15.40 -7.61
C TRP A 160 -6.66 -15.66 -8.64
N GLU A 161 -6.96 -16.93 -8.95
CA GLU A 161 -7.99 -17.30 -9.94
C GLU A 161 -9.38 -17.55 -9.33
N SER A 162 -9.46 -17.89 -8.04
CA SER A 162 -10.69 -18.40 -7.40
C SER A 162 -11.32 -17.46 -6.37
N GLU A 163 -10.83 -16.23 -6.25
CA GLU A 163 -11.08 -15.30 -5.15
C GLU A 163 -10.45 -15.74 -3.82
N SER A 164 -10.00 -14.77 -3.02
CA SER A 164 -9.55 -14.94 -1.63
C SER A 164 -9.95 -13.72 -0.79
N ARG A 165 -9.76 -13.83 0.53
CA ARG A 165 -10.04 -12.78 1.51
C ARG A 165 -8.95 -12.81 2.58
N VAL A 166 -8.62 -11.64 3.13
CA VAL A 166 -7.69 -11.59 4.27
C VAL A 166 -8.34 -12.27 5.46
N ALA A 167 -7.59 -13.17 6.09
CA ALA A 167 -8.01 -13.83 7.30
C ALA A 167 -7.96 -12.84 8.49
N PRO A 168 -8.96 -12.83 9.40
CA PRO A 168 -8.99 -11.92 10.53
C PRO A 168 -7.71 -11.94 11.39
N GLU A 169 -7.06 -13.09 11.51
CA GLU A 169 -5.80 -13.26 12.24
C GLU A 169 -4.61 -12.51 11.61
N HIS A 170 -4.69 -12.10 10.33
CA HIS A 170 -3.63 -11.34 9.67
C HIS A 170 -3.79 -9.82 9.83
N LEU A 171 -4.93 -9.34 10.33
CA LEU A 171 -5.18 -7.90 10.48
C LEU A 171 -4.15 -7.21 11.39
N PRO A 172 -3.75 -7.77 12.54
CA PRO A 172 -2.71 -7.16 13.36
C PRO A 172 -1.36 -6.99 12.64
N TYR A 173 -1.03 -7.86 11.68
CA TYR A 173 0.20 -7.71 10.89
C TYR A 173 0.17 -6.49 9.98
N ILE A 174 -1.01 -6.14 9.46
CA ILE A 174 -1.23 -4.92 8.69
C ILE A 174 -1.12 -3.69 9.60
N ASP A 175 -1.75 -3.74 10.79
CA ASP A 175 -1.74 -2.63 11.75
C ASP A 175 -0.33 -2.34 12.32
N HIS A 176 0.53 -3.37 12.43
CA HIS A 176 1.83 -3.27 13.11
C HIS A 176 3.05 -3.53 12.21
N TRP A 177 2.91 -3.38 10.89
CA TRP A 177 4.03 -3.59 9.96
C TRP A 177 5.23 -2.66 10.24
N ASP A 178 4.95 -1.41 10.58
CA ASP A 178 5.94 -0.41 11.01
C ASP A 178 6.64 -0.82 12.30
N THR A 179 5.89 -1.26 13.30
CA THR A 179 6.38 -1.71 14.60
C THR A 179 7.26 -2.95 14.48
N MET A 180 6.83 -3.95 13.69
CA MET A 180 7.65 -5.11 13.37
C MET A 180 8.96 -4.68 12.71
N SER A 181 8.89 -3.78 11.73
CA SER A 181 10.07 -3.31 11.00
C SER A 181 11.08 -2.62 11.93
N TYR A 182 10.60 -1.73 12.79
CA TYR A 182 11.42 -1.06 13.80
C TYR A 182 12.08 -2.05 14.76
N GLU A 183 11.30 -2.98 15.32
CA GLU A 183 11.77 -3.95 16.30
C GLU A 183 12.82 -4.90 15.70
N ILE A 184 12.64 -5.34 14.45
CA ILE A 184 13.62 -6.15 13.72
C ILE A 184 14.92 -5.38 13.49
N ILE A 185 14.85 -4.15 13.00
CA ILE A 185 16.04 -3.33 12.70
C ILE A 185 16.83 -3.07 13.99
N ARG A 186 16.15 -2.76 15.10
CA ARG A 186 16.82 -2.58 16.39
C ARG A 186 17.40 -3.90 16.90
N ALA A 187 16.64 -5.00 16.87
CA ALA A 187 17.13 -6.31 17.32
C ALA A 187 18.38 -6.76 16.56
N ASN A 188 18.45 -6.50 15.25
CA ASN A 188 19.67 -6.73 14.44
C ASN A 188 20.88 -5.92 14.91
N ARG A 189 20.67 -4.71 15.47
CA ARG A 189 21.74 -3.87 16.00
C ARG A 189 22.16 -4.26 17.42
N THR A 190 21.21 -4.70 18.25
CA THR A 190 21.43 -4.96 19.69
C THR A 190 21.61 -6.44 20.03
N GLY A 191 21.24 -7.34 19.12
CA GLY A 191 21.15 -8.78 19.35
C GLY A 191 19.99 -9.18 20.27
N LYS A 192 19.00 -8.32 20.52
CA LYS A 192 17.93 -8.57 21.50
C LYS A 192 16.54 -8.15 21.03
N TRP A 193 15.60 -9.10 21.13
CA TRP A 193 14.16 -8.88 20.97
C TRP A 193 13.51 -8.48 22.31
N ASN A 194 13.73 -7.24 22.72
CA ASN A 194 13.22 -6.70 24.00
C ASN A 194 13.01 -5.18 23.92
N GLY A 195 12.60 -4.70 22.76
CA GLY A 195 12.46 -3.28 22.49
C GLY A 195 11.23 -2.65 23.10
N PRO A 196 11.09 -1.33 22.92
CA PRO A 196 9.97 -0.57 23.47
C PRO A 196 8.60 -1.10 23.00
N PHE A 197 8.53 -1.69 21.81
CA PHE A 197 7.27 -2.19 21.25
C PHE A 197 7.16 -3.72 21.24
N ALA A 198 8.15 -4.45 21.76
CA ALA A 198 8.11 -5.92 21.79
C ALA A 198 6.88 -6.44 22.54
N LYS A 199 6.48 -5.79 23.64
CA LYS A 199 5.29 -6.19 24.40
C LYS A 199 3.99 -5.92 23.65
N MET A 200 3.92 -4.84 22.88
CA MET A 200 2.78 -4.55 22.01
C MET A 200 2.64 -5.59 20.92
N LEU A 201 3.75 -5.95 20.25
CA LEU A 201 3.74 -6.99 19.22
C LEU A 201 3.32 -8.35 19.79
N GLU A 202 3.75 -8.69 21.00
CA GLU A 202 3.33 -9.91 21.68
C GLU A 202 1.82 -9.93 21.93
N THR A 203 1.26 -8.83 22.45
CA THR A 203 -0.14 -8.79 22.89
C THR A 203 -1.13 -8.56 21.75
N GLN A 204 -0.77 -7.75 20.75
CA GLN A 204 -1.67 -7.31 19.69
C GLN A 204 -1.49 -8.11 18.40
N ALA A 205 -0.26 -8.55 18.11
CA ALA A 205 0.05 -9.33 16.89
C ALA A 205 0.49 -10.78 17.16
N ASN A 206 0.57 -11.21 18.43
CA ASN A 206 1.02 -12.55 18.81
C ASN A 206 2.47 -12.85 18.36
N ILE A 207 3.33 -11.82 18.25
CA ILE A 207 4.73 -11.92 17.85
C ILE A 207 5.64 -11.77 19.06
N ARG A 208 6.33 -12.86 19.41
CA ARG A 208 7.16 -13.02 20.62
C ARG A 208 8.65 -12.97 20.36
N SER A 209 9.06 -13.10 19.09
CA SER A 209 10.47 -13.14 18.73
C SER A 209 10.77 -12.44 17.42
N GLN A 210 12.06 -12.21 17.18
CA GLN A 210 12.54 -11.67 15.92
C GLN A 210 12.27 -12.64 14.76
N GLU A 211 12.41 -13.95 15.00
CA GLU A 211 12.16 -14.99 14.02
C GLU A 211 10.70 -15.02 13.57
N GLU A 212 9.75 -14.88 14.51
CA GLU A 212 8.33 -14.80 14.19
C GLU A 212 8.02 -13.54 13.36
N ALA A 213 8.61 -12.39 13.70
CA ALA A 213 8.43 -11.16 12.93
C ALA A 213 9.01 -11.27 11.50
N LEU A 214 10.19 -11.89 11.36
CA LEU A 214 10.84 -12.15 10.08
C LEU A 214 10.06 -13.15 9.21
N ALA A 215 9.30 -14.05 9.81
CA ALA A 215 8.40 -14.95 9.07
C ALA A 215 7.17 -14.22 8.48
N VAL A 216 6.78 -13.09 9.09
CA VAL A 216 5.62 -12.30 8.68
C VAL A 216 5.99 -11.22 7.65
N VAL A 217 7.10 -10.50 7.84
CA VAL A 217 7.48 -9.36 6.99
C VAL A 217 8.23 -9.79 5.73
N ARG A 218 7.97 -9.10 4.61
CA ARG A 218 8.70 -9.29 3.34
C ARG A 218 9.65 -8.13 3.03
N VAL A 219 9.24 -6.91 3.35
CA VAL A 219 10.08 -5.71 3.29
C VAL A 219 9.99 -4.96 4.61
N LEU A 220 11.08 -4.30 5.00
CA LEU A 220 11.17 -3.55 6.24
C LEU A 220 11.04 -2.06 5.95
N LEU A 221 10.17 -1.39 6.70
CA LEU A 221 10.15 0.07 6.79
C LEU A 221 11.32 0.54 7.64
N ARG A 222 12.05 1.55 7.16
CA ARG A 222 13.04 2.25 7.98
C ARG A 222 12.36 3.38 8.76
N ALA A 223 11.60 3.01 9.78
CA ALA A 223 10.99 3.97 10.69
C ALA A 223 11.92 4.30 11.87
N ASP A 224 11.80 5.51 12.41
CA ASP A 224 12.35 5.87 13.71
C ASP A 224 11.33 5.65 14.85
N PHE A 225 11.77 5.92 16.08
CA PHE A 225 10.93 5.70 17.26
C PHE A 225 9.72 6.64 17.30
N GLU A 226 9.88 7.90 16.90
CA GLU A 226 8.83 8.90 16.95
C GLU A 226 7.74 8.57 15.93
N GLN A 227 8.14 8.16 14.72
CA GLN A 227 7.22 7.73 13.67
C GLN A 227 6.35 6.54 14.11
N VAL A 228 6.93 5.52 14.72
CA VAL A 228 6.18 4.37 15.25
C VAL A 228 5.30 4.81 16.42
N LEU A 229 5.81 5.67 17.31
CA LEU A 229 5.02 6.16 18.44
C LEU A 229 3.81 6.98 17.99
N GLU A 230 3.96 7.83 16.97
CA GLU A 230 2.86 8.62 16.41
C GLU A 230 1.80 7.74 15.75
N ALA A 231 2.21 6.71 15.00
CA ALA A 231 1.30 5.76 14.37
C ALA A 231 0.42 5.02 15.39
N HIS A 232 0.94 4.78 16.59
CA HIS A 232 0.24 4.05 17.66
C HIS A 232 -0.22 4.96 18.82
N GLY A 233 0.08 6.26 18.79
CA GLY A 233 -0.06 7.18 19.93
C GLY A 233 -1.49 7.40 20.39
N THR A 234 -2.48 7.13 19.52
CA THR A 234 -3.90 7.14 19.90
C THR A 234 -4.35 5.86 20.62
N LYS A 235 -3.55 4.78 20.57
CA LYS A 235 -3.87 3.44 21.12
C LYS A 235 -3.05 3.06 22.35
N ILE A 236 -2.01 3.81 22.70
CA ILE A 236 -1.15 3.53 23.88
C ILE A 236 -1.57 4.41 25.06
N ASN A 237 -2.55 3.95 25.83
CA ASN A 237 -2.58 4.33 27.25
C ASN A 237 -1.54 3.47 27.96
N PHE A 238 -0.40 4.06 28.33
CA PHE A 238 0.52 3.44 29.27
C PHE A 238 -0.22 3.27 30.62
N GLN A 239 -0.65 2.05 30.93
CA GLN A 239 -0.98 1.62 32.28
C GLN A 239 0.08 0.63 32.76
#